data_AF-A0A382RI04-F1
#
_entry.id   AF-A0A382RI04-F1
#
_cell.length_a   1.000
_cell.length_b   1.000
_cell.length_c   1.000
_cell.angle_alpha   90.00
_cell.angle_beta   90.00
_cell.angle_gamma   90.00
#
_symmetry.space_group_name_H-M   'P 1'
#
loop_
_entity.id
_entity.type
_entity.pdbx_description
1 polymer ?
#
loop_
_entity_poly.entity_id
_entity_poly.type
_entity_poly.pdbx_seq_one_letter_code
_entity_poly.pdbx_strand_id
1 'polypeptide(L)'
;QKKIGAPVPLVKVATNPEEEIHTFAKDAEQQDIEHVLVGCCAEPAVFEQALAGKTLHFLDLKGKCFAPHSDTEKSHLKALKLINAEIRAASIRTHNKVPINPLRVGNKIVIYTEFAEGMKMAGKLGDLVAEGQGGLTFCISPETEGMDNSPLSDQRVSLVSVEGRLGNLRITLEPEPLSDGRSQKRYEIKADQLVVLAKTPPEGIIRRTGVHLVSSVDDEILEETARQIRDLVGYFHKPEHVFYNQDICAGGDKGIETCGRCITFCPYDAISRQTENSLRIEVDHLTCEGCGACVSACPTSALQFTEPAPQEIYARISDML
;
A
#
# COMPACT_ATOMS: atom_id res chain seq x y z
N GLN A 1 1.91 13.16 48.56
CA GLN A 1 1.58 13.16 47.11
C GLN A 1 2.86 12.81 46.34
N LYS A 2 3.06 11.52 46.03
CA LYS A 2 4.19 11.09 45.18
C LYS A 2 3.88 11.54 43.76
N LYS A 3 4.70 12.43 43.19
CA LYS A 3 4.79 12.55 41.73
C LYS A 3 5.21 11.17 41.21
N ILE A 4 4.28 10.46 40.60
CA ILE A 4 4.59 9.25 39.83
C ILE A 4 5.45 9.76 38.67
N GLY A 5 6.77 9.67 38.81
CA GLY A 5 7.69 9.94 37.71
C GLY A 5 7.36 8.98 36.58
N ALA A 6 7.33 9.47 35.35
CA ALA A 6 7.24 8.61 34.18
C ALA A 6 8.32 7.51 34.30
N PRO A 7 7.99 6.23 33.99
CA PRO A 7 8.97 5.16 34.06
C PRO A 7 10.20 5.55 33.22
N VAL A 8 11.39 5.37 33.80
CA VAL A 8 12.65 5.60 33.08
C VAL A 8 12.70 4.61 31.92
N PRO A 9 12.93 5.05 30.66
CA PRO A 9 12.97 4.12 29.54
C PRO A 9 14.12 3.13 29.72
N LEU A 10 13.85 1.84 29.48
CA LEU A 10 14.88 0.81 29.41
C LEU A 10 15.72 1.05 28.14
N VAL A 11 16.96 1.52 28.33
CA VAL A 11 17.89 1.81 27.23
C VAL A 11 19.06 0.84 27.30
N LYS A 12 19.36 0.16 26.20
CA LYS A 12 20.54 -0.69 26.04
C LYS A 12 21.28 -0.34 24.76
N VAL A 13 22.59 -0.13 24.88
CA VAL A 13 23.48 0.03 23.73
C VAL A 13 24.16 -1.31 23.52
N ALA A 14 23.92 -1.93 22.36
CA ALA A 14 24.48 -3.23 22.03
C ALA A 14 25.73 -3.09 21.15
N THR A 15 26.75 -3.89 21.46
CA THR A 15 27.94 -4.06 20.62
C THR A 15 27.81 -5.29 19.72
N ASN A 16 27.11 -6.32 20.19
CA ASN A 16 26.71 -7.49 19.43
C ASN A 16 25.17 -7.65 19.49
N PRO A 17 24.42 -6.98 18.59
CA PRO A 17 22.97 -6.91 18.70
C PRO A 17 22.27 -8.28 18.64
N GLU A 18 22.78 -9.22 17.85
CA GLU A 18 22.19 -10.55 17.67
C GLU A 18 22.25 -11.39 18.96
N GLU A 19 23.33 -11.30 19.73
CA GLU A 19 23.45 -12.00 21.01
C GLU A 19 22.76 -11.24 22.15
N GLU A 20 22.92 -9.91 22.17
CA GLU A 20 22.48 -9.09 23.29
C GLU A 20 20.97 -8.83 23.33
N ILE A 21 20.28 -8.98 22.19
CA ILE A 21 18.83 -8.74 22.07
C ILE A 21 18.01 -9.70 22.92
N HIS A 22 18.42 -10.96 23.06
CA HIS A 22 17.70 -11.93 23.88
C HIS A 22 17.71 -11.58 25.36
N THR A 23 18.77 -10.93 25.83
CA THR A 23 18.82 -10.42 27.21
C THR A 23 17.90 -9.22 27.36
N PHE A 24 17.94 -8.27 26.40
CA PHE A 24 17.04 -7.12 26.40
C PHE A 24 15.56 -7.54 26.33
N ALA A 25 15.22 -8.55 25.53
CA ALA A 25 13.86 -9.06 25.41
C ALA A 25 13.32 -9.59 26.75
N LYS A 26 14.16 -10.28 27.53
CA LYS A 26 13.80 -10.73 28.89
C LYS A 26 13.54 -9.54 29.83
N ASP A 27 14.40 -8.53 29.78
CA ASP A 27 14.26 -7.32 30.60
C ASP A 27 12.99 -6.54 30.22
N ALA A 28 12.72 -6.43 28.92
CA ALA A 28 11.53 -5.78 28.38
C ALA A 28 10.23 -6.50 28.79
N GLU A 29 10.24 -7.82 28.80
CA GLU A 29 9.11 -8.62 29.28
C GLU A 29 8.88 -8.45 30.78
N GLN A 30 9.94 -8.46 31.59
CA GLN A 30 9.85 -8.24 33.04
C GLN A 30 9.31 -6.86 33.42
N GLN A 31 9.53 -5.87 32.56
CA GLN A 31 9.06 -4.49 32.77
C GLN A 31 7.75 -4.18 32.03
N ASP A 32 7.11 -5.19 31.44
CA ASP A 32 5.86 -5.04 30.68
C ASP A 32 5.94 -3.95 29.59
N ILE A 33 7.10 -3.87 28.92
CA ILE A 33 7.33 -2.92 27.84
C ILE A 33 6.56 -3.40 26.62
N GLU A 34 5.66 -2.56 26.10
CA GLU A 34 4.86 -2.86 24.89
C GLU A 34 5.53 -2.38 23.60
N HIS A 35 6.29 -1.27 23.67
CA HIS A 35 6.89 -0.61 22.52
C HIS A 35 8.40 -0.54 22.65
N VAL A 36 9.11 -0.92 21.58
CA VAL A 36 10.58 -0.89 21.53
C VAL A 36 11.05 -0.08 20.34
N LEU A 37 11.93 0.87 20.57
CA LEU A 37 12.63 1.62 19.52
C LEU A 37 13.98 0.96 19.22
N VAL A 38 14.21 0.60 17.96
CA VAL A 38 15.43 -0.06 17.49
C VAL A 38 16.19 0.89 16.56
N GLY A 39 17.33 1.38 17.04
CA GLY A 39 18.26 2.24 16.30
C GLY A 39 19.49 1.51 15.76
N CYS A 40 19.35 0.24 15.37
CA CYS A 40 20.46 -0.65 15.01
C CYS A 40 20.59 -0.87 13.50
N CYS A 41 21.78 -1.27 13.05
CA CYS A 41 22.06 -1.61 11.64
C CYS A 41 21.94 -3.11 11.32
N ALA A 42 21.62 -3.96 12.29
CA ALA A 42 21.34 -5.37 12.05
C ALA A 42 19.98 -5.55 11.35
N GLU A 43 19.76 -6.72 10.75
CA GLU A 43 18.52 -7.02 10.01
C GLU A 43 17.28 -6.93 10.92
N PRO A 44 16.18 -6.30 10.47
CA PRO A 44 14.95 -6.16 11.25
C PRO A 44 14.41 -7.50 11.80
N ALA A 45 14.53 -8.57 11.01
CA ALA A 45 14.04 -9.91 11.35
C ALA A 45 14.61 -10.45 12.68
N VAL A 46 15.86 -10.11 13.01
CA VAL A 46 16.49 -10.50 14.29
C VAL A 46 15.72 -9.93 15.48
N PHE A 47 15.31 -8.66 15.37
CA PHE A 47 14.56 -7.97 16.43
C PHE A 47 13.12 -8.44 16.49
N GLU A 48 12.47 -8.59 15.34
CA GLU A 48 11.09 -9.10 15.23
C GLU A 48 10.94 -10.48 15.86
N GLN A 49 11.91 -11.37 15.62
CA GLN A 49 11.92 -12.69 16.23
C GLN A 49 12.16 -12.64 17.73
N ALA A 50 13.14 -11.85 18.20
CA ALA A 50 13.50 -11.80 19.62
C ALA A 50 12.48 -11.05 20.49
N LEU A 51 11.78 -10.07 19.93
CA LEU A 51 10.78 -9.23 20.60
C LEU A 51 9.36 -9.50 20.09
N ALA A 52 9.07 -10.77 19.77
CA ALA A 52 7.76 -11.19 19.29
C ALA A 52 6.65 -10.74 20.26
N GLY A 53 5.59 -10.14 19.71
CA GLY A 53 4.47 -9.59 20.49
C GLY A 53 4.66 -8.15 20.97
N LYS A 54 5.85 -7.56 20.80
CA LYS A 54 6.07 -6.11 21.02
C LYS A 54 5.85 -5.32 19.74
N THR A 55 5.53 -4.04 19.88
CA THR A 55 5.49 -3.11 18.75
C THR A 55 6.87 -2.51 18.53
N LEU A 56 7.50 -2.82 17.40
CA LEU A 56 8.84 -2.35 17.06
C LEU A 56 8.79 -1.08 16.20
N HIS A 57 9.62 -0.10 16.55
CA HIS A 57 9.83 1.12 15.79
C HIS A 57 11.28 1.16 15.33
N PHE A 58 11.54 1.17 14.03
CA PHE A 58 12.90 1.16 13.50
C PHE A 58 13.36 2.56 13.11
N LEU A 59 14.59 2.92 13.50
CA LEU A 59 15.17 4.22 13.23
C LEU A 59 16.58 4.07 12.63
N ASP A 60 16.74 4.48 11.38
CA ASP A 60 18.06 4.50 10.73
C ASP A 60 18.93 5.65 11.26
N LEU A 61 19.59 5.42 12.39
CA LEU A 61 20.54 6.37 12.96
C LEU A 61 21.85 6.42 12.17
N LYS A 62 22.27 5.30 11.56
CA LYS A 62 23.53 5.24 10.80
C LYS A 62 23.46 6.13 9.58
N GLY A 63 22.45 5.94 8.72
CA GLY A 63 22.28 6.71 7.50
C GLY A 63 21.83 8.15 7.75
N LYS A 64 21.01 8.40 8.78
CA LYS A 64 20.49 9.76 9.04
C LYS A 64 21.38 10.63 9.94
N CYS A 65 22.23 10.04 10.78
CA CYS A 65 23.07 10.78 11.73
C CYS A 65 24.55 10.53 11.50
N PHE A 66 25.03 9.30 11.61
CA PHE A 66 26.47 9.04 11.73
C PHE A 66 27.23 8.99 10.40
N ALA A 67 26.60 8.57 9.30
CA ALA A 67 27.20 8.60 7.96
C ALA A 67 27.32 10.01 7.36
N PRO A 68 26.31 10.91 7.46
CA PRO A 68 26.39 12.24 6.83
C PRO A 68 27.16 13.29 7.64
N HIS A 69 27.56 12.97 8.87
CA HIS A 69 28.22 13.92 9.78
C HIS A 69 29.59 13.39 10.21
N SER A 70 30.65 14.12 9.88
CA SER A 70 32.01 13.84 10.34
C SER A 70 32.26 14.27 11.80
N ASP A 71 31.37 15.11 12.34
CA ASP A 71 31.42 15.64 13.70
C ASP A 71 30.60 14.74 14.64
N THR A 72 31.30 13.98 15.47
CA THR A 72 30.72 13.00 16.39
C THR A 72 29.70 13.61 17.35
N GLU A 73 29.97 14.82 17.87
CA GLU A 73 29.08 15.48 18.83
C GLU A 73 27.75 15.87 18.17
N LYS A 74 27.81 16.45 16.96
CA LYS A 74 26.62 16.78 16.17
C LYS A 74 25.82 15.54 15.78
N SER A 75 26.51 14.45 15.42
CA SER A 75 25.87 13.16 15.12
C SER A 75 25.07 12.63 16.31
N HIS A 76 25.67 12.66 17.51
CA HIS A 76 25.01 12.22 18.73
C HIS A 76 23.83 13.13 19.11
N LEU A 77 23.99 14.46 19.01
CA LEU A 77 22.90 15.40 19.29
C LEU A 77 21.71 15.18 18.36
N LYS A 78 21.96 14.98 17.05
CA LYS A 78 20.89 14.68 16.08
C LYS A 78 20.24 13.33 16.35
N ALA A 79 21.04 12.29 16.66
CA ALA A 79 20.52 10.98 16.99
C ALA A 79 19.60 11.02 18.23
N LEU A 80 20.00 11.76 19.27
CA LEU A 80 19.17 11.96 20.47
C LEU A 80 17.84 12.67 20.14
N LYS A 81 17.87 13.71 19.29
CA LYS A 81 16.65 14.38 18.82
C LYS A 81 15.73 13.41 18.05
N LEU A 82 16.27 12.59 17.16
CA LEU A 82 15.48 11.60 16.41
C LEU A 82 14.86 10.53 17.33
N ILE A 83 15.63 10.05 18.32
CA ILE A 83 15.14 9.08 19.31
C ILE A 83 13.97 9.66 20.11
N ASN A 84 14.13 10.87 20.65
CA ASN A 84 13.08 11.52 21.44
C ASN A 84 11.83 11.82 20.61
N ALA A 85 12.03 12.25 19.36
CA ALA A 85 10.95 12.50 18.42
C ALA A 85 10.16 11.23 18.15
N GLU A 86 10.84 10.09 17.97
CA GLU A 86 10.18 8.82 17.69
C GLU A 86 9.50 8.23 18.93
N ILE A 87 10.08 8.38 20.13
CA ILE A 87 9.42 8.00 21.39
C ILE A 87 8.10 8.76 21.56
N ARG A 88 8.12 10.08 21.33
CA ARG A 88 6.89 10.90 21.42
C ARG A 88 5.89 10.54 20.34
N ALA A 89 6.35 10.36 19.09
CA ALA A 89 5.50 9.93 17.99
C ALA A 89 4.82 8.59 18.29
N ALA A 90 5.59 7.59 18.75
CA ALA A 90 5.09 6.28 19.14
C ALA A 90 4.04 6.39 20.26
N SER A 91 4.30 7.20 21.29
CA SER A 91 3.35 7.42 22.38
C SER A 91 2.04 8.09 21.92
N ILE A 92 2.06 8.88 20.84
CA ILE A 92 0.84 9.46 20.26
C ILE A 92 0.06 8.39 19.49
N ARG A 93 0.75 7.57 18.70
CA ARG A 93 0.14 6.48 17.91
C ARG A 93 -0.61 5.47 18.78
N THR A 94 -0.17 5.21 20.01
CA THR A 94 -0.89 4.30 20.93
C THR A 94 -2.28 4.80 21.32
N HIS A 95 -2.46 6.12 21.38
CA HIS A 95 -3.73 6.75 21.73
C HIS A 95 -4.61 7.02 20.51
N ASN A 96 -4.01 7.15 19.33
CA ASN A 96 -4.69 7.41 18.05
C ASN A 96 -4.59 6.18 17.13
N LYS A 97 -5.17 5.06 17.54
CA LYS A 97 -5.16 3.85 16.73
C LYS A 97 -5.94 4.07 15.43
N VAL A 98 -5.32 3.75 14.30
CA VAL A 98 -5.97 3.77 12.99
C VAL A 98 -6.80 2.50 12.82
N PRO A 99 -8.07 2.60 12.43
CA PRO A 99 -8.86 1.43 12.10
C PRO A 99 -8.22 0.66 10.93
N ILE A 100 -8.27 -0.67 11.01
CA ILE A 100 -7.74 -1.56 9.99
C ILE A 100 -8.86 -2.40 9.40
N ASN A 101 -8.83 -2.56 8.08
CA ASN A 101 -9.80 -3.33 7.32
C ASN A 101 -9.14 -4.64 6.86
N PRO A 102 -9.72 -5.81 7.16
CA PRO A 102 -9.19 -7.07 6.68
C PRO A 102 -9.32 -7.16 5.16
N LEU A 103 -8.22 -7.54 4.50
CA LEU A 103 -8.13 -7.68 3.06
C LEU A 103 -7.59 -9.07 2.74
N ARG A 104 -8.39 -9.86 2.02
CA ARG A 104 -7.96 -11.16 1.49
C ARG A 104 -7.71 -11.02 0.00
N VAL A 105 -6.58 -11.55 -0.45
CA VAL A 105 -6.17 -11.56 -1.85
C VAL A 105 -5.90 -12.99 -2.26
N GLY A 106 -6.62 -13.46 -3.27
CA GLY A 106 -6.40 -14.77 -3.87
C GLY A 106 -5.33 -14.74 -4.96
N ASN A 107 -5.38 -15.76 -5.80
CA ASN A 107 -4.45 -16.04 -6.89
C ASN A 107 -5.14 -16.04 -8.27
N LYS A 108 -6.26 -15.31 -8.43
CA LYS A 108 -6.87 -15.07 -9.76
C LYS A 108 -6.16 -13.90 -10.42
N ILE A 109 -5.34 -14.17 -11.40
CA ILE A 109 -4.49 -13.17 -12.04
C ILE A 109 -4.87 -13.06 -13.50
N VAL A 110 -5.13 -11.85 -13.97
CA VAL A 110 -5.30 -11.56 -15.40
C VAL A 110 -4.00 -11.01 -15.95
N ILE A 111 -3.55 -11.54 -17.08
CA ILE A 111 -2.41 -11.00 -17.84
C ILE A 111 -2.95 -10.48 -19.16
N TYR A 112 -2.92 -9.16 -19.33
CA TYR A 112 -3.11 -8.49 -20.61
C TYR A 112 -1.74 -8.23 -21.24
N THR A 113 -1.56 -8.60 -22.51
CA THR A 113 -0.27 -8.38 -23.18
C THR A 113 -0.39 -7.95 -24.63
N GLU A 114 0.53 -7.08 -25.05
CA GLU A 114 0.80 -6.72 -26.44
C GLU A 114 1.97 -7.52 -27.04
N PHE A 115 2.68 -8.31 -26.22
CA PHE A 115 3.91 -8.98 -26.59
C PHE A 115 3.71 -10.50 -26.64
N ALA A 116 4.32 -11.17 -27.63
CA ALA A 116 4.30 -12.63 -27.70
C ALA A 116 4.98 -13.28 -26.48
N GLU A 117 5.96 -12.59 -25.89
CA GLU A 117 6.68 -12.99 -24.69
C GLU A 117 5.84 -12.92 -23.41
N GLY A 118 4.63 -12.36 -23.44
CA GLY A 118 3.76 -12.31 -22.26
C GLY A 118 3.47 -13.69 -21.66
N MET A 119 3.54 -14.75 -22.47
CA MET A 119 3.40 -16.14 -22.00
C MET A 119 4.50 -16.56 -21.01
N LYS A 120 5.68 -15.93 -21.06
CA LYS A 120 6.73 -16.16 -20.06
C LYS A 120 6.25 -15.79 -18.66
N MET A 121 5.42 -14.75 -18.54
CA MET A 121 4.84 -14.33 -17.27
C MET A 121 3.92 -15.40 -16.69
N ALA A 122 3.12 -16.06 -17.54
CA ALA A 122 2.26 -17.17 -17.10
C ALA A 122 3.09 -18.34 -16.55
N GLY A 123 4.21 -18.68 -17.20
CA GLY A 123 5.16 -19.67 -16.70
C GLY A 123 5.77 -19.29 -15.35
N LYS A 124 6.17 -18.03 -15.19
CA LYS A 124 6.71 -17.49 -13.93
C LYS A 124 5.69 -17.42 -12.79
N LEU A 125 4.38 -17.51 -13.07
CA LEU A 125 3.31 -17.52 -12.07
C LEU A 125 2.63 -18.89 -11.92
N GLY A 126 3.14 -19.93 -12.60
CA GLY A 126 2.50 -21.24 -12.66
C GLY A 126 2.37 -21.94 -11.30
N ASP A 127 3.32 -21.67 -10.40
CA ASP A 127 3.32 -22.13 -9.00
C ASP A 127 2.08 -21.63 -8.23
N LEU A 128 1.69 -20.38 -8.44
CA LEU A 128 0.52 -19.80 -7.76
C LEU A 128 -0.80 -20.49 -8.16
N VAL A 129 -0.89 -21.10 -9.35
CA VAL A 129 -2.14 -21.70 -9.86
C VAL A 129 -2.28 -23.16 -9.42
N ALA A 130 -1.18 -23.87 -9.19
CA ALA A 130 -1.20 -25.28 -8.83
C ALA A 130 -1.82 -25.55 -7.44
N GLU A 131 -1.95 -24.54 -6.58
CA GLU A 131 -2.30 -24.69 -5.17
C GLU A 131 -3.79 -24.38 -4.81
N GLY A 132 -4.73 -24.18 -5.76
CA GLY A 132 -6.15 -23.97 -5.40
C GLY A 132 -7.15 -23.63 -6.52
N GLN A 133 -8.29 -22.99 -6.17
CA GLN A 133 -9.33 -22.48 -7.11
C GLN A 133 -8.91 -21.17 -7.85
N GLY A 134 -7.63 -20.85 -7.82
CA GLY A 134 -7.04 -19.73 -8.56
C GLY A 134 -6.93 -20.04 -10.04
N GLY A 135 -6.68 -19.01 -10.84
CA GLY A 135 -6.56 -19.16 -12.27
C GLY A 135 -5.80 -18.01 -12.89
N LEU A 136 -4.91 -18.34 -13.83
CA LEU A 136 -4.34 -17.38 -14.75
C LEU A 136 -5.30 -17.24 -15.94
N THR A 137 -5.75 -16.02 -16.18
CA THR A 137 -6.50 -15.68 -17.38
C THR A 137 -5.60 -14.85 -18.27
N PHE A 138 -5.42 -15.27 -19.51
CA PHE A 138 -4.62 -14.52 -20.48
C PHE A 138 -5.54 -13.68 -21.37
N CYS A 139 -5.09 -12.51 -21.80
CA CYS A 139 -5.80 -11.60 -22.68
C CYS A 139 -4.77 -11.00 -23.63
N ILE A 140 -5.03 -11.07 -24.93
CA ILE A 140 -4.07 -10.64 -25.95
C ILE A 140 -4.59 -9.37 -26.59
N SER A 141 -3.74 -8.37 -26.75
CA SER A 141 -4.09 -7.18 -27.52
C SER A 141 -4.39 -7.56 -28.97
N PRO A 142 -5.41 -6.96 -29.62
CA PRO A 142 -5.68 -7.18 -31.04
C PRO A 142 -4.47 -6.87 -31.93
N GLU A 143 -3.60 -5.96 -31.50
CA GLU A 143 -2.42 -5.52 -32.25
C GLU A 143 -1.24 -6.50 -32.20
N THR A 144 -1.31 -7.58 -31.41
CA THR A 144 -0.21 -8.54 -31.29
C THR A 144 -0.09 -9.42 -32.54
N GLU A 145 1.03 -9.31 -33.24
CA GLU A 145 1.37 -10.17 -34.39
C GLU A 145 1.98 -11.51 -33.94
N GLY A 146 1.77 -12.58 -34.72
CA GLY A 146 2.46 -13.86 -34.53
C GLY A 146 1.82 -14.84 -33.53
N MET A 147 0.61 -14.55 -33.03
CA MET A 147 -0.16 -15.44 -32.15
C MET A 147 -1.45 -16.00 -32.77
N ASP A 148 -1.64 -15.86 -34.08
CA ASP A 148 -2.89 -16.22 -34.77
C ASP A 148 -3.26 -17.71 -34.67
N ASN A 149 -2.26 -18.58 -34.52
CA ASN A 149 -2.44 -20.03 -34.38
C ASN A 149 -2.41 -20.52 -32.91
N SER A 150 -2.35 -19.60 -31.94
CA SER A 150 -2.39 -19.95 -30.52
C SER A 150 -3.82 -20.34 -30.09
N PRO A 151 -4.02 -21.27 -29.15
CA PRO A 151 -5.33 -21.52 -28.55
C PRO A 151 -5.95 -20.28 -27.88
N LEU A 152 -5.14 -19.24 -27.65
CA LEU A 152 -5.54 -17.97 -27.04
C LEU A 152 -5.96 -16.91 -28.06
N SER A 153 -5.94 -17.21 -29.36
CA SER A 153 -6.35 -16.26 -30.41
C SER A 153 -7.82 -15.83 -30.26
N ASP A 154 -8.68 -16.66 -29.67
CA ASP A 154 -10.06 -16.32 -29.30
C ASP A 154 -10.17 -15.32 -28.13
N GLN A 155 -9.05 -14.95 -27.50
CA GLN A 155 -8.97 -14.01 -26.37
C GLN A 155 -8.34 -12.67 -26.78
N ARG A 156 -8.42 -12.31 -28.07
CA ARG A 156 -8.05 -10.98 -28.57
C ARG A 156 -9.06 -9.93 -28.10
N VAL A 157 -8.63 -9.06 -27.20
CA VAL A 157 -9.47 -8.10 -26.49
C VAL A 157 -8.72 -6.79 -26.25
N SER A 158 -9.43 -5.68 -26.30
CA SER A 158 -8.96 -4.39 -25.81
C SER A 158 -9.30 -4.23 -24.33
N LEU A 159 -8.34 -3.73 -23.55
CA LEU A 159 -8.55 -3.40 -22.14
C LEU A 159 -9.25 -2.03 -22.03
N VAL A 160 -10.50 -2.01 -21.54
CA VAL A 160 -11.33 -0.80 -21.52
C VAL A 160 -11.24 -0.06 -20.19
N SER A 161 -11.40 -0.76 -19.08
CA SER A 161 -11.34 -0.16 -17.73
C SER A 161 -10.96 -1.19 -16.68
N VAL A 162 -10.41 -0.70 -15.58
CA VAL A 162 -10.06 -1.49 -14.40
C VAL A 162 -10.58 -0.77 -13.17
N GLU A 163 -11.59 -1.35 -12.54
CA GLU A 163 -12.26 -0.82 -11.36
C GLU A 163 -12.03 -1.71 -10.14
N GLY A 164 -12.27 -1.14 -8.96
CA GLY A 164 -12.13 -1.81 -7.69
C GLY A 164 -10.69 -1.79 -7.18
N ARG A 165 -10.30 -2.87 -6.51
CA ARG A 165 -9.14 -2.91 -5.61
C ARG A 165 -8.43 -4.25 -5.67
N LEU A 166 -7.23 -4.32 -5.09
CA LEU A 166 -6.51 -5.57 -4.84
C LEU A 166 -7.45 -6.63 -4.23
N GLY A 167 -7.43 -7.84 -4.81
CA GLY A 167 -8.28 -8.96 -4.40
C GLY A 167 -9.72 -8.93 -4.92
N ASN A 168 -10.15 -7.85 -5.58
CA ASN A 168 -11.49 -7.71 -6.14
C ASN A 168 -11.52 -6.67 -7.28
N LEU A 169 -10.64 -6.85 -8.26
CA LEU A 169 -10.62 -6.06 -9.49
C LEU A 169 -11.76 -6.51 -10.40
N ARG A 170 -12.36 -5.54 -11.09
CA ARG A 170 -13.31 -5.75 -12.19
C ARG A 170 -12.69 -5.15 -13.44
N ILE A 171 -12.42 -6.03 -14.40
CA ILE A 171 -11.70 -5.69 -15.63
C ILE A 171 -12.69 -5.77 -16.77
N THR A 172 -12.93 -4.64 -17.43
CA THR A 172 -13.83 -4.55 -18.58
C THR A 172 -13.02 -4.74 -19.85
N LEU A 173 -13.42 -5.70 -20.66
CA LEU A 173 -12.76 -6.07 -21.91
C LEU A 173 -13.72 -5.89 -23.08
N GLU A 174 -13.17 -5.43 -24.20
CA GLU A 174 -13.86 -5.33 -25.48
C GLU A 174 -13.26 -6.32 -26.46
N PRO A 175 -13.98 -7.40 -26.82
CA PRO A 175 -13.49 -8.37 -27.79
C PRO A 175 -13.35 -7.79 -29.19
N GLU A 176 -12.39 -8.32 -29.94
CA GLU A 176 -12.20 -7.98 -31.34
C GLU A 176 -13.47 -8.32 -32.18
N PRO A 177 -13.84 -7.50 -33.17
CA PRO A 177 -14.96 -7.81 -34.04
C PRO A 177 -14.74 -9.13 -34.77
N LEU A 178 -15.77 -9.97 -34.84
CA LEU A 178 -15.73 -11.18 -35.65
C LEU A 178 -15.53 -10.84 -37.13
N SER A 179 -14.93 -11.75 -37.89
CA SER A 179 -14.63 -11.57 -39.33
C SER A 179 -15.87 -11.32 -40.20
N ASP A 180 -17.07 -11.55 -39.67
CA ASP A 180 -18.37 -11.28 -40.31
C ASP A 180 -18.95 -9.90 -39.96
N GLY A 181 -18.20 -9.05 -39.25
CA GLY A 181 -18.59 -7.69 -38.88
C GLY A 181 -19.53 -7.61 -37.67
N ARG A 182 -19.86 -8.73 -37.01
CA ARG A 182 -20.66 -8.70 -35.79
C ARG A 182 -19.80 -8.25 -34.61
N SER A 183 -20.15 -7.09 -34.04
CA SER A 183 -19.58 -6.62 -32.78
C SER A 183 -20.03 -7.52 -31.64
N GLN A 184 -19.06 -8.05 -30.90
CA GLN A 184 -19.32 -8.78 -29.66
C GLN A 184 -19.50 -7.78 -28.49
N LYS A 185 -20.36 -8.12 -27.53
CA LYS A 185 -20.59 -7.25 -26.36
C LYS A 185 -19.37 -7.26 -25.45
N ARG A 186 -19.06 -6.09 -24.88
CA ARG A 186 -18.13 -5.96 -23.75
C ARG A 186 -18.55 -6.90 -22.62
N TYR A 187 -17.54 -7.40 -21.91
CA TYR A 187 -17.75 -8.28 -20.77
C TYR A 187 -16.74 -7.97 -19.67
N GLU A 188 -17.04 -8.46 -18.47
CA GLU A 188 -16.23 -8.22 -17.28
C GLU A 188 -15.58 -9.52 -16.79
N ILE A 189 -14.32 -9.43 -16.38
CA ILE A 189 -13.62 -10.48 -15.65
C ILE A 189 -13.27 -9.96 -14.26
N LYS A 190 -13.43 -10.83 -13.24
CA LYS A 190 -12.94 -10.56 -11.90
C LYS A 190 -11.56 -11.15 -11.69
N ALA A 191 -10.68 -10.38 -11.06
CA ALA A 191 -9.33 -10.81 -10.73
C ALA A 191 -8.91 -10.29 -9.35
N ASP A 192 -7.97 -10.98 -8.72
CA ASP A 192 -7.26 -10.49 -7.54
C ASP A 192 -6.19 -9.46 -7.97
N GLN A 193 -5.51 -9.71 -9.09
CA GLN A 193 -4.45 -8.87 -9.65
C GLN A 193 -4.49 -8.85 -11.18
N LEU A 194 -3.97 -7.77 -11.77
CA LEU A 194 -3.85 -7.57 -13.20
C LEU A 194 -2.40 -7.21 -13.57
N VAL A 195 -1.87 -7.84 -14.60
CA VAL A 195 -0.61 -7.47 -15.25
C VAL A 195 -0.92 -6.95 -16.64
N VAL A 196 -0.44 -5.75 -16.96
CA VAL A 196 -0.54 -5.12 -18.28
C VAL A 196 0.86 -5.02 -18.86
N LEU A 197 1.16 -5.90 -19.80
CA LEU A 197 2.42 -5.95 -20.55
C LEU A 197 2.24 -5.21 -21.87
N ALA A 198 2.48 -3.90 -21.88
CA ALA A 198 2.21 -3.04 -23.04
C ALA A 198 3.30 -1.98 -23.17
N LYS A 199 3.67 -1.58 -24.40
CA LYS A 199 4.70 -0.54 -24.61
C LYS A 199 4.29 0.78 -23.96
N THR A 200 3.01 1.09 -24.08
CA THR A 200 2.35 2.23 -23.44
C THR A 200 1.10 1.71 -22.73
N PRO A 201 0.87 2.08 -21.46
CA PRO A 201 -0.35 1.68 -20.78
C PRO A 201 -1.60 2.12 -21.55
N PRO A 202 -2.64 1.27 -21.66
CA PRO A 202 -3.92 1.67 -22.25
C PRO A 202 -4.51 2.88 -21.51
N GLU A 203 -5.21 3.73 -22.25
CA GLU A 203 -5.78 4.97 -21.72
C GLU A 203 -6.74 4.68 -20.55
N GLY A 204 -6.68 5.51 -19.51
CA GLY A 204 -7.50 5.35 -18.30
C GLY A 204 -7.04 4.24 -17.34
N ILE A 205 -6.07 3.39 -17.74
CA ILE A 205 -5.52 2.36 -16.87
C ILE A 205 -4.36 2.94 -16.07
N ILE A 206 -4.58 3.09 -14.77
CA ILE A 206 -3.58 3.65 -13.85
C ILE A 206 -2.91 2.56 -13.02
N ARG A 207 -1.66 2.81 -12.65
CA ARG A 207 -0.93 2.00 -11.68
C ARG A 207 -1.57 2.15 -10.30
N ARG A 208 -1.88 1.02 -9.66
CA ARG A 208 -2.40 0.92 -8.29
C ARG A 208 -2.01 -0.43 -7.71
N THR A 209 -2.12 -0.62 -6.40
CA THR A 209 -1.80 -1.91 -5.78
C THR A 209 -2.61 -3.04 -6.45
N GLY A 210 -1.91 -4.07 -6.94
CA GLY A 210 -2.50 -5.17 -7.69
C GLY A 210 -2.72 -4.94 -9.18
N VAL A 211 -2.41 -3.75 -9.71
CA VAL A 211 -2.39 -3.45 -11.16
C VAL A 211 -0.96 -3.09 -11.57
N HIS A 212 -0.31 -4.04 -12.22
CA HIS A 212 1.09 -3.97 -12.62
C HIS A 212 1.20 -3.50 -14.07
N LEU A 213 1.70 -2.29 -14.28
CA LEU A 213 1.96 -1.75 -15.62
C LEU A 213 3.43 -2.00 -15.96
N VAL A 214 3.68 -2.81 -16.98
CA VAL A 214 5.01 -3.30 -17.34
C VAL A 214 5.27 -3.02 -18.81
N SER A 215 6.30 -2.24 -19.10
CA SER A 215 6.62 -1.77 -20.45
C SER A 215 7.74 -2.53 -21.16
N SER A 216 8.38 -3.49 -20.47
CA SER A 216 9.44 -4.34 -21.03
C SER A 216 9.22 -5.80 -20.63
N VAL A 217 9.63 -6.71 -21.50
CA VAL A 217 9.55 -8.17 -21.34
C VAL A 217 10.90 -8.81 -21.00
N ASP A 218 11.86 -8.01 -20.54
CA ASP A 218 13.14 -8.49 -20.03
C ASP A 218 12.91 -9.44 -18.84
N ASP A 219 13.65 -10.55 -18.81
CA ASP A 219 13.39 -11.63 -17.85
C ASP A 219 13.49 -11.18 -16.38
N GLU A 220 14.43 -10.27 -16.09
CA GLU A 220 14.60 -9.65 -14.76
C GLU A 220 13.36 -8.86 -14.33
N ILE A 221 12.76 -8.09 -15.24
CA ILE A 221 11.56 -7.28 -14.97
C ILE A 221 10.34 -8.20 -14.75
N LEU A 222 10.22 -9.25 -15.55
CA LEU A 222 9.16 -10.23 -15.39
C LEU A 222 9.30 -11.01 -14.07
N GLU A 223 10.53 -11.36 -13.67
CA GLU A 223 10.81 -12.03 -12.40
C GLU A 223 10.48 -11.13 -11.20
N GLU A 224 10.90 -9.86 -11.25
CA GLU A 224 10.54 -8.84 -10.26
C GLU A 224 9.02 -8.70 -10.14
N THR A 225 8.32 -8.56 -11.26
CA THR A 225 6.87 -8.43 -11.30
C THR A 225 6.20 -9.69 -10.71
N ALA A 226 6.70 -10.87 -11.04
CA ALA A 226 6.17 -12.12 -10.51
C ALA A 226 6.35 -12.22 -8.99
N ARG A 227 7.49 -11.75 -8.46
CA ARG A 227 7.72 -11.67 -7.01
C ARG A 227 6.75 -10.71 -6.33
N GLN A 228 6.58 -9.50 -6.89
CA GLN A 228 5.62 -8.52 -6.37
C GLN A 228 4.18 -9.07 -6.34
N ILE A 229 3.80 -9.84 -7.35
CA ILE A 229 2.48 -10.50 -7.38
C ILE A 229 2.35 -11.50 -6.24
N ARG A 230 3.36 -12.36 -6.01
CA ARG A 230 3.37 -13.35 -4.93
C ARG A 230 3.26 -12.69 -3.56
N ASP A 231 4.00 -11.60 -3.34
CA ASP A 231 4.01 -10.86 -2.06
C ASP A 231 2.64 -10.24 -1.74
N LEU A 232 1.79 -10.05 -2.76
CA LEU A 232 0.44 -9.52 -2.63
C LEU A 232 -0.64 -10.61 -2.48
N VAL A 233 -0.29 -11.90 -2.43
CA VAL A 233 -1.24 -12.99 -2.16
C VAL A 233 -1.30 -13.30 -0.66
N GLY A 234 -2.50 -13.36 -0.09
CA GLY A 234 -2.68 -13.74 1.31
C GLY A 234 -3.69 -12.88 2.06
N TYR A 235 -3.43 -12.69 3.36
CA TYR A 235 -4.27 -11.93 4.28
C TYR A 235 -3.51 -10.70 4.78
N PHE A 236 -4.14 -9.55 4.62
CA PHE A 236 -3.58 -8.25 4.94
C PHE A 236 -4.53 -7.46 5.82
N HIS A 237 -3.97 -6.48 6.53
CA HIS A 237 -4.73 -5.47 7.25
C HIS A 237 -4.46 -4.12 6.60
N LYS A 238 -5.46 -3.57 5.89
CA LYS A 238 -5.35 -2.28 5.21
C LYS A 238 -5.81 -1.17 6.16
N PRO A 239 -4.93 -0.25 6.56
CA PRO A 239 -5.33 0.86 7.43
C PRO A 239 -6.25 1.82 6.69
N GLU A 240 -7.16 2.46 7.42
CA GLU A 240 -7.91 3.60 6.89
C GLU A 240 -6.96 4.77 6.70
N HIS A 241 -6.49 5.04 5.49
CA HIS A 241 -5.50 6.11 5.25
C HIS A 241 -6.03 7.53 5.48
N VAL A 242 -7.34 7.73 5.38
CA VAL A 242 -7.98 9.04 5.42
C VAL A 242 -9.18 8.98 6.33
N PHE A 243 -9.29 9.94 7.24
CA PHE A 243 -10.45 10.19 8.08
C PHE A 243 -11.35 11.25 7.44
N TYR A 244 -12.67 11.07 7.54
CA TYR A 244 -13.68 12.00 7.06
C TYR A 244 -14.50 12.59 8.22
N ASN A 245 -14.44 13.91 8.38
CA ASN A 245 -15.26 14.67 9.32
C ASN A 245 -16.44 15.35 8.61
N GLN A 246 -17.63 14.78 8.79
CA GLN A 246 -18.87 15.27 8.17
C GLN A 246 -19.33 16.65 8.68
N ASP A 247 -19.01 16.99 9.93
CA ASP A 247 -19.52 18.20 10.60
C ASP A 247 -18.91 19.49 10.02
N ILE A 248 -17.68 19.39 9.51
CA ILE A 248 -16.94 20.49 8.86
C ILE A 248 -16.91 20.36 7.34
N CYS A 249 -17.55 19.34 6.78
CA CYS A 249 -17.62 19.15 5.34
C CYS A 249 -18.53 20.21 4.70
N ALA A 250 -18.01 20.94 3.71
CA ALA A 250 -18.79 21.87 2.91
C ALA A 250 -19.99 21.17 2.23
N GLY A 251 -19.76 20.00 1.65
CA GLY A 251 -20.81 19.18 1.05
C GLY A 251 -21.73 18.54 2.10
N GLY A 252 -21.21 18.11 3.24
CA GLY A 252 -21.99 17.43 4.29
C GLY A 252 -22.93 18.35 5.04
N ASP A 253 -22.67 18.59 6.33
CA ASP A 253 -23.62 19.28 7.20
C ASP A 253 -23.76 20.79 6.90
N LYS A 254 -22.85 21.35 6.10
CA LYS A 254 -22.97 22.73 5.60
C LYS A 254 -23.86 22.85 4.36
N GLY A 255 -24.26 21.73 3.74
CA GLY A 255 -25.25 21.69 2.68
C GLY A 255 -24.88 22.40 1.38
N ILE A 256 -23.58 22.59 1.09
CA ILE A 256 -23.13 23.20 -0.17
C ILE A 256 -23.19 22.12 -1.26
N GLU A 257 -24.30 22.11 -1.99
CA GLU A 257 -24.64 21.06 -2.97
C GLU A 257 -23.58 20.83 -4.05
N THR A 258 -22.83 21.87 -4.42
CA THR A 258 -21.83 21.81 -5.48
C THR A 258 -20.46 21.30 -5.04
N CYS A 259 -20.21 21.13 -3.74
CA CYS A 259 -18.89 20.71 -3.26
C CYS A 259 -18.68 19.20 -3.46
N GLY A 260 -17.75 18.81 -4.34
CA GLY A 260 -17.40 17.40 -4.61
C GLY A 260 -15.95 17.20 -5.04
N ARG A 261 -15.05 18.15 -4.72
CA ARG A 261 -13.66 18.16 -5.19
C ARG A 261 -12.91 16.88 -4.86
N CYS A 262 -13.10 16.34 -3.65
CA CYS A 262 -12.47 15.09 -3.23
C CYS A 262 -12.79 13.91 -4.16
N ILE A 263 -14.01 13.84 -4.71
CA ILE A 263 -14.44 12.82 -5.69
C ILE A 263 -13.65 13.03 -6.99
N THR A 264 -13.69 14.24 -7.54
CA THR A 264 -13.00 14.58 -8.81
C THR A 264 -11.49 14.35 -8.77
N PHE A 265 -10.85 14.60 -7.62
CA PHE A 265 -9.41 14.48 -7.47
C PHE A 265 -8.96 13.08 -7.03
N CYS A 266 -9.87 12.15 -6.72
CA CYS A 266 -9.49 10.79 -6.38
C CYS A 266 -9.18 9.99 -7.65
N PRO A 267 -7.93 9.59 -7.92
CA PRO A 267 -7.62 8.85 -9.15
C PRO A 267 -8.05 7.38 -9.06
N TYR A 268 -8.39 6.89 -7.86
CA TYR A 268 -8.70 5.48 -7.60
C TYR A 268 -10.19 5.22 -7.40
N ASP A 269 -11.04 6.23 -7.61
CA ASP A 269 -12.50 6.12 -7.44
C ASP A 269 -12.94 5.66 -6.04
N ALA A 270 -12.11 5.93 -5.03
CA ALA A 270 -12.35 5.51 -3.65
C ALA A 270 -13.34 6.42 -2.89
N ILE A 271 -13.87 7.47 -3.52
CA ILE A 271 -14.76 8.44 -2.88
C ILE A 271 -15.99 8.64 -3.75
N SER A 272 -17.16 8.42 -3.17
CA SER A 272 -18.47 8.56 -3.81
C SER A 272 -19.41 9.39 -2.95
N ARG A 273 -20.60 9.72 -3.48
CA ARG A 273 -21.69 10.28 -2.69
C ARG A 273 -22.40 9.16 -1.93
N GLN A 274 -22.83 9.45 -0.70
CA GLN A 274 -23.70 8.51 0.04
C GLN A 274 -25.04 8.36 -0.69
N THR A 275 -25.61 7.16 -0.60
CA THR A 275 -26.91 6.87 -1.22
C THR A 275 -28.04 7.55 -0.46
N GLU A 276 -27.96 7.61 0.87
CA GLU A 276 -28.99 8.19 1.74
C GLU A 276 -28.97 9.72 1.75
N ASN A 277 -27.80 10.32 1.55
CA ASN A 277 -27.63 11.76 1.50
C ASN A 277 -26.57 12.14 0.46
N SER A 278 -27.02 12.54 -0.73
CA SER A 278 -26.16 12.89 -1.86
C SER A 278 -25.28 14.13 -1.65
N LEU A 279 -25.48 14.86 -0.54
CA LEU A 279 -24.60 15.96 -0.13
C LEU A 279 -23.36 15.44 0.61
N ARG A 280 -23.49 14.31 1.31
CA ARG A 280 -22.38 13.66 2.02
C ARG A 280 -21.57 12.76 1.09
N ILE A 281 -20.33 12.50 1.50
CA ILE A 281 -19.45 11.55 0.82
C ILE A 281 -19.28 10.30 1.67
N GLU A 282 -18.87 9.23 1.02
CA GLU A 282 -18.34 8.03 1.64
C GLU A 282 -16.96 7.73 1.07
N VAL A 283 -16.11 7.09 1.87
CA VAL A 283 -14.76 6.68 1.47
C VAL A 283 -14.71 5.15 1.52
N ASP A 284 -14.45 4.51 0.39
CA ASP A 284 -14.09 3.11 0.35
C ASP A 284 -12.62 2.96 0.76
N HIS A 285 -12.40 2.67 2.05
CA HIS A 285 -11.07 2.51 2.61
C HIS A 285 -10.29 1.32 2.03
N LEU A 286 -10.96 0.32 1.47
CA LEU A 286 -10.29 -0.81 0.84
C LEU A 286 -9.81 -0.46 -0.58
N THR A 287 -10.47 0.46 -1.27
CA THR A 287 -10.04 0.99 -2.58
C THR A 287 -9.10 2.19 -2.44
N CYS A 288 -9.13 2.91 -1.32
CA CYS A 288 -8.24 4.04 -1.05
C CYS A 288 -6.76 3.62 -1.02
N GLU A 289 -5.93 4.18 -1.89
CA GLU A 289 -4.47 3.93 -1.91
C GLU A 289 -3.67 4.92 -1.05
N GLY A 290 -4.33 5.81 -0.31
CA GLY A 290 -3.66 6.75 0.59
C GLY A 290 -2.84 7.85 -0.11
N CYS A 291 -3.12 8.20 -1.36
CA CYS A 291 -2.33 9.20 -2.10
C CYS A 291 -2.50 10.66 -1.63
N GLY A 292 -3.54 10.97 -0.86
CA GLY A 292 -3.76 12.32 -0.30
C GLY A 292 -4.31 13.38 -1.25
N ALA A 293 -4.62 13.05 -2.52
CA ALA A 293 -5.18 14.02 -3.47
C ALA A 293 -6.47 14.67 -2.95
N CYS A 294 -7.33 13.90 -2.29
CA CYS A 294 -8.58 14.38 -1.70
C CYS A 294 -8.36 15.28 -0.47
N VAL A 295 -7.35 14.97 0.36
CA VAL A 295 -6.95 15.78 1.53
C VAL A 295 -6.48 17.16 1.06
N SER A 296 -5.58 17.19 0.08
CA SER A 296 -5.06 18.44 -0.51
C SER A 296 -6.13 19.27 -1.22
N ALA A 297 -7.11 18.62 -1.86
CA ALA A 297 -8.18 19.29 -2.58
C ALA A 297 -9.32 19.82 -1.67
N CYS A 298 -9.39 19.39 -0.41
CA CYS A 298 -10.49 19.72 0.50
C CYS A 298 -10.32 21.12 1.12
N PRO A 299 -11.19 22.09 0.80
CA PRO A 299 -11.03 23.47 1.29
C PRO A 299 -11.35 23.65 2.77
N THR A 300 -12.09 22.71 3.37
CA THR A 300 -12.49 22.78 4.78
C THR A 300 -11.70 21.83 5.69
N SER A 301 -10.71 21.11 5.12
CA SER A 301 -9.94 20.09 5.83
C SER A 301 -10.79 18.99 6.48
N ALA A 302 -11.96 18.70 5.89
CA ALA A 302 -12.85 17.62 6.29
C ALA A 302 -12.27 16.23 6.03
N LEU A 303 -11.27 16.12 5.15
CA LEU A 303 -10.51 14.89 4.92
C LEU A 303 -9.09 15.11 5.45
N GLN A 304 -8.60 14.17 6.26
CA GLN A 304 -7.27 14.25 6.90
C GLN A 304 -6.60 12.88 6.86
N PHE A 305 -5.28 12.84 6.76
CA PHE A 305 -4.55 11.60 6.97
C PHE A 305 -4.74 11.11 8.41
N THR A 306 -4.97 9.81 8.56
CA THR A 306 -5.00 9.16 9.87
C THR A 306 -3.59 9.01 10.44
N GLU A 307 -2.62 8.72 9.57
CA GLU A 307 -1.20 8.54 9.91
C GLU A 307 -0.26 9.26 8.94
N PRO A 308 0.80 9.94 9.45
CA PRO A 308 0.96 10.32 10.85
C PRO A 308 -0.08 11.38 11.25
N ALA A 309 -0.64 11.26 12.45
CA ALA A 309 -1.60 12.24 12.95
C ALA A 309 -0.93 13.64 13.07
N PRO A 310 -1.66 14.76 12.96
CA PRO A 310 -1.08 16.10 13.08
C PRO A 310 -0.25 16.31 14.36
N GLN A 311 -0.65 15.70 15.47
CA GLN A 311 0.07 15.73 16.74
C GLN A 311 1.41 14.99 16.66
N GLU A 312 1.48 13.88 15.91
CA GLU A 312 2.72 13.14 15.66
C GLU A 312 3.71 14.00 14.86
N ILE A 313 3.23 14.67 13.80
CA ILE A 313 4.04 15.57 13.00
C ILE A 313 4.57 16.73 13.87
N TYR A 314 3.70 17.35 14.67
CA TYR A 314 4.09 18.43 15.57
C TYR A 314 5.14 17.99 16.59
N ALA A 315 4.96 16.80 17.20
CA ALA A 315 5.92 16.25 18.15
C ALA A 315 7.30 16.05 17.51
N ARG A 316 7.35 15.55 16.26
CA ARG A 316 8.62 15.40 15.53
C ARG A 316 9.28 16.73 15.22
N ILE A 317 8.52 17.73 14.77
CA ILE A 317 9.06 19.06 14.44
C ILE A 317 9.57 19.76 15.71
N SER A 318 8.80 19.71 16.80
CA SER A 318 9.17 20.35 18.07
C SER A 318 10.51 19.87 18.63
N ASP A 319 10.92 18.64 18.29
CA ASP A 319 12.14 18.02 18.80
C ASP A 319 13.36 18.32 17.95
N MET A 320 13.11 18.66 16.69
CA MET A 320 14.15 19.01 15.73
C MET A 320 14.57 20.47 15.87
N LEU A 321 13.65 21.35 16.29
CA LEU A 321 13.93 22.74 16.69
C LEU A 321 14.84 22.80 17.93
#